data_AF-A0A822CZ72-F1
#
_entry.id   AF-A0A822CZ72-F1
#
_cell.length_a   1.000
_cell.length_b   1.000
_cell.length_c   1.000
_cell.angle_alpha   90.00
_cell.angle_beta   90.00
_cell.angle_gamma   90.00
#
_symmetry.space_group_name_H-M   'P 1'
#
loop_
_entity.id
_entity.type
_entity.pdbx_description
1 polymer ?
#
loop_
_entity_poly.entity_id
_entity_poly.type
_entity_poly.pdbx_seq_one_letter_code
_entity_poly.pdbx_strand_id
1 'polypeptide(L)'
;PSQTPSIIKKVIRKINVEDPPTQRAIAKDLHISQSTVSSIIKNFGFTLRKKQKVQKLTSLNVMKRGQRSFQLYRRLARGRYKKFITTDEAWFYLDETGGRRKVCYIKKTDPDYDRMIIQQNTSRPKGFIVWGGVSSQGKTTLRFVAPGTKVNSNYYVNKVLKPFLTQDLPHLAPSHTAKETVSFLNKNKINYIKPEEWMPGSPDAAPTDYSMWEYLKQQLNKTYIDSLDEL
;
A
#
# COMPACT_ATOMS: atom_id res chain seq x y z
N PRO A 1 -32.90 19.62 24.42
CA PRO A 1 -33.68 19.00 23.31
C PRO A 1 -33.65 17.47 23.44
N SER A 2 -34.77 16.91 23.87
CA SER A 2 -35.05 15.47 23.99
C SER A 2 -34.96 14.81 22.61
N GLN A 3 -33.80 14.25 22.28
CA GLN A 3 -33.64 13.47 21.04
C GLN A 3 -34.48 12.20 21.15
N THR A 4 -35.39 12.00 20.20
CA THR A 4 -36.27 10.83 20.19
C THR A 4 -35.43 9.55 20.08
N PRO A 5 -35.63 8.52 20.94
CA PRO A 5 -34.87 7.27 20.93
C PRO A 5 -34.81 6.58 19.56
N SER A 6 -35.84 6.79 18.73
CA SER A 6 -35.92 6.32 17.34
C SER A 6 -34.83 6.91 16.43
N ILE A 7 -34.54 8.21 16.53
CA ILE A 7 -33.53 8.90 15.70
C ILE A 7 -32.13 8.40 16.06
N ILE A 8 -31.85 8.26 17.36
CA ILE A 8 -30.58 7.74 17.87
C ILE A 8 -30.32 6.34 17.31
N LYS A 9 -31.32 5.44 17.38
CA LYS A 9 -31.20 4.06 16.86
C LYS A 9 -30.95 4.03 15.35
N LYS A 10 -31.58 4.92 14.58
CA LYS A 10 -31.35 5.05 13.13
C LYS A 10 -29.94 5.53 12.81
N VAL A 11 -29.43 6.52 13.52
CA VAL A 11 -28.04 7.01 13.36
C VAL A 11 -27.05 5.90 13.69
N ILE A 12 -27.23 5.21 14.83
CA ILE A 12 -26.35 4.10 15.24
C ILE A 12 -26.33 2.99 14.19
N ARG A 13 -27.49 2.60 13.65
CA ARG A 13 -27.56 1.60 12.57
C ARG A 13 -26.78 2.02 11.32
N LYS A 14 -26.87 3.29 10.91
CA LYS A 14 -26.16 3.80 9.72
C LYS A 14 -24.65 3.93 9.92
N ILE A 15 -24.16 4.13 11.14
CA ILE A 15 -22.70 4.13 11.41
C ILE A 15 -22.16 2.71 11.66
N ASN A 16 -23.01 1.77 12.06
CA ASN A 16 -22.64 0.41 12.44
C ASN A 16 -22.63 -0.56 11.23
N VAL A 17 -22.10 -0.10 10.09
CA VAL A 17 -21.95 -0.88 8.85
C VAL A 17 -20.49 -0.87 8.41
N GLU A 18 -20.14 -1.76 7.48
CA GLU A 18 -18.76 -1.86 7.00
C GLU A 18 -18.29 -0.56 6.31
N ASP A 19 -19.11 0.05 5.47
CA ASP A 19 -18.80 1.31 4.78
C ASP A 19 -19.76 2.42 5.23
N PRO A 20 -19.45 3.16 6.32
CA PRO A 20 -20.37 4.14 6.87
C PRO A 20 -20.45 5.40 6.00
N PRO A 21 -21.66 5.88 5.68
CA PRO A 21 -21.85 7.14 4.95
C PRO A 21 -21.31 8.35 5.72
N THR A 22 -21.10 9.47 5.02
CA THR A 22 -20.66 10.71 5.67
C THR A 22 -21.71 11.22 6.65
N GLN A 23 -21.29 11.93 7.71
CA GLN A 23 -22.24 12.53 8.64
C GLN A 23 -23.22 13.48 7.93
N ARG A 24 -22.78 14.17 6.86
CA ARG A 24 -23.65 15.00 6.01
C ARG A 24 -24.69 14.16 5.25
N ALA A 25 -24.29 13.00 4.72
CA ALA A 25 -25.23 12.09 4.05
C ALA A 25 -26.26 11.52 5.04
N ILE A 26 -25.84 11.11 6.25
CA ILE A 26 -26.75 10.67 7.31
C ILE A 26 -27.71 11.80 7.72
N ALA A 27 -27.20 13.02 7.86
CA ALA A 27 -27.99 14.20 8.19
C ALA A 27 -29.06 14.49 7.13
N LYS A 28 -28.68 14.44 5.84
CA LYS A 28 -29.60 14.63 4.71
C LYS A 28 -30.69 13.56 4.66
N ASP A 29 -30.31 12.29 4.84
CA ASP A 29 -31.22 11.14 4.79
C ASP A 29 -32.21 11.09 5.96
N LEU A 30 -31.80 11.54 7.15
CA LEU A 30 -32.65 11.57 8.34
C LEU A 30 -33.32 12.94 8.56
N HIS A 31 -33.11 13.91 7.67
CA HIS A 31 -33.61 15.29 7.78
C HIS A 31 -33.25 15.97 9.12
N ILE A 32 -32.00 15.79 9.58
CA ILE A 32 -31.48 16.39 10.81
C ILE A 32 -30.21 17.19 10.53
N SER A 33 -29.77 18.02 11.48
CA SER A 33 -28.49 18.73 11.35
C SER A 33 -27.28 17.79 11.50
N GLN A 34 -26.18 18.10 10.82
CA GLN A 34 -24.93 17.36 10.96
C GLN A 34 -24.37 17.47 12.40
N SER A 35 -24.59 18.60 13.07
CA SER A 35 -24.23 18.77 14.49
C SER A 35 -24.95 17.77 15.39
N THR A 36 -26.23 17.50 15.12
CA THR A 36 -27.02 16.48 15.84
C THR A 36 -26.42 15.08 15.66
N VAL A 37 -26.06 14.71 14.43
CA VAL A 37 -25.38 13.43 14.13
C VAL A 37 -24.05 13.33 14.88
N SER A 38 -23.23 14.37 14.84
CA SER A 38 -21.94 14.42 15.53
C SER A 38 -22.09 14.27 17.05
N SER A 39 -23.06 14.97 17.64
CA SER A 39 -23.36 14.88 19.07
C SER A 39 -23.81 13.46 19.46
N ILE A 40 -24.68 12.82 18.67
CA ILE A 40 -25.09 11.43 18.92
C ILE A 40 -23.89 10.49 18.89
N ILE A 41 -23.06 10.57 17.85
CA ILE A 41 -21.84 9.73 17.73
C ILE A 41 -20.94 9.90 18.95
N LYS A 42 -20.70 11.15 19.38
CA LYS A 42 -19.84 11.45 20.53
C LYS A 42 -20.44 10.98 21.86
N ASN A 43 -21.74 11.23 22.08
CA ASN A 43 -22.44 10.87 23.32
C ASN A 43 -22.53 9.35 23.51
N PHE A 44 -22.65 8.59 22.43
CA PHE A 44 -22.65 7.12 22.46
C PHE A 44 -21.24 6.51 22.37
N GLY A 45 -20.19 7.34 22.46
CA GLY A 45 -18.81 6.88 22.57
C GLY A 45 -18.20 6.35 21.28
N PHE A 46 -18.76 6.66 20.12
CA PHE A 46 -18.18 6.27 18.84
C PHE A 46 -17.07 7.24 18.41
N THR A 47 -16.01 6.68 17.84
CA THR A 47 -14.89 7.43 17.26
C THR A 47 -14.66 7.01 15.83
N LEU A 48 -14.46 7.98 14.94
CA LEU A 48 -14.10 7.70 13.56
C LEU A 48 -12.63 7.26 13.50
N ARG A 49 -12.38 6.09 12.93
CA ARG A 49 -11.03 5.57 12.70
C ARG A 49 -10.84 5.29 11.22
N LYS A 50 -9.61 5.44 10.75
CA LYS A 50 -9.21 4.97 9.43
C LYS A 50 -9.03 3.46 9.50
N LYS A 51 -9.57 2.76 8.52
CA LYS A 51 -9.28 1.34 8.34
C LYS A 51 -7.84 1.19 7.86
N GLN A 52 -7.13 0.24 8.45
CA GLN A 52 -5.80 -0.16 8.04
C GLN A 52 -5.87 -1.42 7.20
N LYS A 53 -5.20 -1.40 6.06
CA LYS A 53 -5.03 -2.59 5.24
C LYS A 53 -3.84 -3.36 5.80
N VAL A 54 -4.10 -4.36 6.62
CA VAL A 54 -3.05 -5.21 7.23
C VAL A 54 -3.09 -6.61 6.66
N GLN A 55 -1.92 -7.22 6.49
CA GLN A 55 -1.83 -8.65 6.19
C GLN A 55 -2.00 -9.42 7.50
N LYS A 56 -2.84 -10.46 7.50
CA LYS A 56 -2.95 -11.36 8.66
C LYS A 56 -1.66 -12.17 8.77
N LEU A 57 -0.83 -11.85 9.77
CA LEU A 57 0.41 -12.56 10.04
C LEU A 57 0.14 -13.81 10.87
N THR A 58 0.75 -14.93 10.50
CA THR A 58 0.79 -16.14 11.33
C THR A 58 1.85 -15.97 12.44
N SER A 59 1.71 -16.70 13.54
CA SER A 59 2.71 -16.70 14.63
C SER A 59 4.12 -17.04 14.11
N LEU A 60 4.21 -17.92 13.11
CA LEU A 60 5.46 -18.26 12.42
C LEU A 60 6.04 -17.05 11.66
N ASN A 61 5.22 -16.29 10.96
CA ASN A 61 5.68 -15.09 10.25
C ASN A 61 6.18 -14.02 11.23
N VAL A 62 5.51 -13.85 12.38
CA VAL A 62 5.96 -12.92 13.43
C VAL A 62 7.35 -13.29 13.95
N MET A 63 7.58 -14.57 14.27
CA MET A 63 8.91 -15.05 14.70
C MET A 63 9.98 -14.83 13.62
N LYS A 64 9.69 -15.19 12.36
CA LYS A 64 10.61 -14.98 11.23
C LYS A 64 10.94 -13.50 11.03
N ARG A 65 9.95 -12.60 11.16
CA ARG A 65 10.14 -11.15 11.08
C ARG A 65 11.09 -10.66 12.17
N GLY A 66 10.89 -11.08 13.42
CA GLY A 66 11.76 -10.73 14.55
C GLY A 66 13.21 -11.14 14.32
N GLN A 67 13.44 -12.40 13.93
CA GLN A 67 14.80 -12.93 13.70
C GLN A 67 15.52 -12.25 12.53
N ARG A 68 14.82 -12.08 11.40
CA ARG A 68 15.44 -11.60 10.15
C ARG A 68 15.63 -10.07 10.14
N SER A 69 14.77 -9.32 10.82
CA SER A 69 14.84 -7.86 10.89
C SER A 69 16.20 -7.36 11.40
N PHE A 70 16.72 -7.96 12.46
CA PHE A 70 18.00 -7.55 13.04
C PHE A 70 19.18 -7.83 12.11
N GLN A 71 19.19 -8.97 11.43
CA GLN A 71 20.24 -9.31 10.46
C GLN A 71 20.22 -8.34 9.27
N LEU A 72 19.02 -8.05 8.75
CA LEU A 72 18.86 -7.07 7.68
C LEU A 72 19.30 -5.67 8.11
N TYR A 73 18.88 -5.23 9.30
CA TYR A 73 19.34 -3.96 9.89
C TYR A 73 20.86 -3.90 9.94
N ARG A 74 21.53 -4.94 10.45
CA ARG A 74 23.00 -5.00 10.50
C ARG A 74 23.64 -4.91 9.13
N ARG A 75 22.98 -5.38 8.06
CA ARG A 75 23.46 -5.28 6.68
C ARG A 75 23.31 -3.87 6.09
N LEU A 76 22.26 -3.15 6.49
CA LEU A 76 21.90 -1.81 6.01
C LEU A 76 22.48 -0.65 6.84
N ALA A 77 22.79 -0.89 8.11
CA ALA A 77 23.25 0.12 9.07
C ALA A 77 24.57 0.78 8.67
N ARG A 78 24.88 1.90 9.33
CA ARG A 78 26.11 2.70 9.10
C ARG A 78 26.21 3.22 7.66
N GLY A 79 25.09 3.71 7.11
CA GLY A 79 25.03 4.28 5.77
C GLY A 79 25.10 3.28 4.61
N ARG A 80 25.21 1.98 4.88
CA ARG A 80 25.29 0.94 3.84
C ARG A 80 24.02 0.82 3.01
N TYR A 81 22.86 1.18 3.55
CA TYR A 81 21.58 1.25 2.83
C TYR A 81 21.66 2.09 1.55
N LYS A 82 22.56 3.09 1.46
CA LYS A 82 22.76 3.93 0.27
C LYS A 82 23.26 3.15 -0.95
N LYS A 83 23.76 1.94 -0.75
CA LYS A 83 24.23 1.03 -1.80
C LYS A 83 23.16 0.05 -2.26
N PHE A 84 21.98 0.09 -1.64
CA PHE A 84 20.88 -0.81 -1.97
C PHE A 84 19.86 -0.11 -2.86
N ILE A 85 19.31 -0.90 -3.76
CA ILE A 85 18.15 -0.54 -4.58
C ILE A 85 17.03 -1.48 -4.16
N THR A 86 15.87 -0.92 -3.86
CA THR A 86 14.64 -1.70 -3.66
C THR A 86 13.81 -1.62 -4.94
N THR A 87 13.28 -2.75 -5.36
CA THR A 87 12.47 -2.89 -6.57
C THR A 87 11.29 -3.77 -6.25
N ASP A 88 10.13 -3.47 -6.81
CA ASP A 88 8.92 -4.23 -6.58
C ASP A 88 7.89 -4.03 -7.70
N GLU A 89 6.85 -4.85 -7.71
CA GLU A 89 5.71 -4.75 -8.61
C GLU A 89 4.44 -4.32 -7.87
N ALA A 90 3.77 -3.29 -8.37
CA ALA A 90 2.47 -2.87 -7.87
C ALA A 90 1.38 -3.01 -8.93
N TRP A 91 0.26 -3.59 -8.52
CA TRP A 91 -0.98 -3.50 -9.29
C TRP A 91 -1.62 -2.12 -9.14
N PHE A 92 -1.99 -1.56 -10.28
CA PHE A 92 -2.85 -0.38 -10.42
C PHE A 92 -4.13 -0.83 -11.12
N TYR A 93 -5.27 -0.43 -10.56
CA TYR A 93 -6.58 -0.84 -11.02
C TYR A 93 -7.35 0.38 -11.48
N LEU A 94 -8.11 0.23 -12.56
CA LEU A 94 -9.21 1.13 -12.86
C LEU A 94 -10.21 0.96 -11.72
N ASP A 95 -10.47 2.04 -10.98
CA ASP A 95 -11.24 1.97 -9.75
C ASP A 95 -12.73 1.74 -10.08
N GLU A 96 -13.14 0.48 -10.24
CA GLU A 96 -14.56 0.11 -10.22
C GLU A 96 -15.16 0.26 -8.81
N THR A 97 -14.32 0.41 -7.77
CA THR A 97 -14.75 0.62 -6.39
C THR A 97 -14.97 2.09 -6.09
N GLY A 98 -15.89 2.71 -6.84
CA GLY A 98 -16.40 4.05 -6.57
C GLY A 98 -16.56 4.33 -5.08
N GLY A 99 -15.68 5.19 -4.55
CA GLY A 99 -15.91 5.94 -3.31
C GLY A 99 -16.06 5.15 -2.00
N ARG A 100 -15.72 3.85 -1.93
CA ARG A 100 -15.82 3.10 -0.66
C ARG A 100 -14.92 3.74 0.40
N ARG A 101 -15.50 4.15 1.53
CA ARG A 101 -14.75 4.94 2.52
C ARG A 101 -13.88 4.01 3.37
N LYS A 102 -12.58 4.32 3.42
CA LYS A 102 -11.59 3.61 4.27
C LYS A 102 -11.70 4.02 5.75
N VAL A 103 -12.90 4.21 6.26
CA VAL A 103 -13.16 4.62 7.65
C VAL A 103 -14.24 3.76 8.29
N CYS A 104 -14.18 3.59 9.60
CA CYS A 104 -15.19 2.92 10.40
C CYS A 104 -15.44 3.68 11.70
N TYR A 105 -16.60 3.47 12.31
CA TYR A 105 -16.88 3.96 13.66
C TYR A 105 -16.63 2.85 14.68
N ILE A 106 -15.86 3.16 15.72
CA ILE A 106 -15.51 2.22 16.80
C ILE A 106 -15.96 2.79 18.13
N LYS A 107 -16.56 1.94 18.96
CA LYS A 107 -16.99 2.32 20.30
C LYS A 107 -15.79 2.34 21.25
N LYS A 108 -15.64 3.39 22.05
CA LYS A 108 -14.53 3.54 23.00
C LYS A 108 -14.50 2.47 24.09
N THR A 109 -15.68 2.04 24.55
CA THR A 109 -15.83 1.10 25.67
C THR A 109 -15.59 -0.35 25.25
N ASP A 110 -15.76 -0.65 23.97
CA ASP A 110 -15.66 -2.01 23.41
C ASP A 110 -15.22 -1.89 21.94
N PRO A 111 -13.91 -1.73 21.71
CA PRO A 111 -13.40 -1.48 20.38
C PRO A 111 -13.33 -2.78 19.57
N ASP A 112 -14.19 -2.89 18.57
CA ASP A 112 -14.08 -3.91 17.53
C ASP A 112 -12.97 -3.52 16.53
N TYR A 113 -11.75 -4.00 16.81
CA TYR A 113 -10.57 -3.75 15.98
C TYR A 113 -10.60 -4.48 14.63
N ASP A 114 -11.36 -5.57 14.50
CA ASP A 114 -11.44 -6.32 13.24
C ASP A 114 -12.09 -5.48 12.13
N ARG A 115 -12.99 -4.56 12.49
CA ARG A 115 -13.59 -3.60 11.56
C ARG A 115 -12.62 -2.57 11.01
N MET A 116 -11.47 -2.39 11.66
CA MET A 116 -10.39 -1.57 11.12
C MET A 116 -9.66 -2.28 9.98
N ILE A 117 -9.85 -3.58 9.78
CA ILE A 117 -9.10 -4.36 8.79
C ILE A 117 -9.91 -4.46 7.50
N ILE A 118 -9.35 -4.01 6.37
CA ILE A 118 -9.92 -4.25 5.04
C ILE A 118 -9.29 -5.54 4.49
N GLN A 119 -10.10 -6.60 4.37
CA GLN A 119 -9.71 -7.79 3.60
C GLN A 119 -9.80 -7.48 2.09
N GLN A 120 -8.83 -7.96 1.32
CA GLN A 120 -8.82 -7.74 -0.13
C GLN A 120 -9.94 -8.55 -0.77
N ASN A 121 -10.84 -7.90 -1.51
CA ASN A 121 -11.80 -8.59 -2.37
C ASN A 121 -11.06 -9.38 -3.46
N THR A 122 -11.58 -10.56 -3.77
CA THR A 122 -11.04 -11.52 -4.76
C THR A 122 -11.40 -11.18 -6.20
N SER A 123 -12.35 -10.27 -6.43
CA SER A 123 -12.64 -9.73 -7.76
C SER A 123 -11.45 -8.88 -8.23
N ARG A 124 -10.88 -9.23 -9.39
CA ARG A 124 -9.76 -8.51 -10.00
C ARG A 124 -10.32 -7.49 -11.00
N PRO A 125 -10.50 -6.22 -10.63
CA PRO A 125 -10.87 -5.18 -11.58
C PRO A 125 -9.83 -5.05 -12.68
N LYS A 126 -10.21 -4.45 -13.81
CA LYS A 126 -9.27 -4.19 -14.91
C LYS A 126 -8.11 -3.32 -14.41
N GLY A 127 -6.89 -3.66 -14.80
CA GLY A 127 -5.69 -2.97 -14.32
C GLY A 127 -4.42 -3.49 -14.96
N PHE A 128 -3.31 -2.86 -14.63
CA PHE A 128 -1.97 -3.22 -15.09
C PHE A 128 -0.99 -3.33 -13.92
N ILE A 129 0.13 -4.01 -14.17
CA ILE A 129 1.24 -4.08 -13.22
C ILE A 129 2.25 -3.01 -13.62
N VAL A 130 2.75 -2.28 -12.62
CA VAL A 130 3.90 -1.40 -12.78
C VAL A 130 5.06 -1.96 -11.98
N TRP A 131 6.20 -2.09 -12.64
CA TRP A 131 7.48 -2.33 -12.00
C TRP A 131 8.22 -1.02 -11.78
N GLY A 132 8.83 -0.88 -10.61
CA GLY A 132 9.65 0.27 -10.29
C GLY A 132 10.55 0.02 -9.09
N GLY A 133 11.51 0.92 -8.90
CA GLY A 133 12.45 0.86 -7.82
C GLY A 133 12.97 2.22 -7.38
N VAL A 134 13.49 2.24 -6.16
CA VAL A 134 14.09 3.41 -5.54
C VAL A 134 15.40 3.05 -4.85
N SER A 135 16.36 3.96 -4.91
CA SER A 135 17.63 3.91 -4.20
C SER A 135 17.88 5.26 -3.53
N SER A 136 18.93 5.37 -2.72
CA SER A 136 19.30 6.68 -2.17
C SER A 136 19.79 7.68 -3.23
N GLN A 137 20.09 7.22 -4.44
CA GLN A 137 20.61 8.03 -5.55
C GLN A 137 19.50 8.47 -6.51
N GLY A 138 18.30 7.88 -6.41
CA GLY A 138 17.19 8.23 -7.28
C GLY A 138 16.19 7.09 -7.46
N LYS A 139 15.35 7.24 -8.48
CA LYS A 139 14.31 6.29 -8.86
C LYS A 139 14.65 5.62 -10.18
N THR A 140 14.20 4.39 -10.38
CA THR A 140 14.28 3.73 -11.68
C THR A 140 13.21 4.29 -12.63
N THR A 141 13.35 3.99 -13.91
CA THR A 141 12.25 4.14 -14.87
C THR A 141 11.11 3.20 -14.49
N LEU A 142 9.87 3.70 -14.52
CA LEU A 142 8.67 2.88 -14.32
C LEU A 142 8.42 2.06 -15.58
N ARG A 143 8.15 0.76 -15.40
CA ARG A 143 7.93 -0.17 -16.51
C ARG A 143 6.55 -0.77 -16.39
N PHE A 144 5.71 -0.50 -17.37
CA PHE A 144 4.32 -0.94 -17.41
C PHE A 144 4.24 -2.33 -18.05
N VAL A 145 3.48 -3.22 -17.44
CA VAL A 145 3.15 -4.53 -17.96
C VAL A 145 1.70 -4.51 -18.41
N ALA A 146 1.48 -4.77 -19.70
CA ALA A 146 0.15 -4.68 -20.28
C ALA A 146 -0.86 -5.62 -19.58
N PRO A 147 -2.14 -5.19 -19.42
CA PRO A 147 -3.20 -6.02 -18.85
C PRO A 147 -3.31 -7.38 -19.54
N GLY A 148 -3.49 -8.45 -18.76
CA GLY A 148 -3.64 -9.81 -19.29
C GLY A 148 -2.33 -10.51 -19.70
N THR A 149 -1.18 -9.83 -19.62
CA THR A 149 0.12 -10.46 -19.88
C THR A 149 0.45 -11.46 -18.76
N LYS A 150 0.65 -12.74 -19.12
CA LYS A 150 1.22 -13.72 -18.19
C LYS A 150 2.69 -13.37 -17.96
N VAL A 151 3.00 -12.78 -16.80
CA VAL A 151 4.38 -12.52 -16.37
C VAL A 151 5.06 -13.87 -16.12
N ASN A 152 5.71 -14.40 -17.16
CA ASN A 152 6.58 -15.56 -17.04
C ASN A 152 8.01 -15.10 -16.71
N SER A 153 8.85 -16.02 -16.24
CA SER A 153 10.24 -15.71 -15.85
C SER A 153 11.04 -15.10 -17.00
N ASN A 154 10.80 -15.54 -18.24
CA ASN A 154 11.49 -15.03 -19.42
C ASN A 154 11.07 -13.59 -19.77
N TYR A 155 9.79 -13.24 -19.60
CA TYR A 155 9.25 -11.91 -19.77
C TYR A 155 9.88 -10.98 -18.74
N TYR A 156 9.93 -11.41 -17.47
CA TYR A 156 10.57 -10.65 -16.41
C TYR A 156 12.03 -10.35 -16.74
N VAL A 157 12.80 -11.37 -17.13
CA VAL A 157 14.21 -11.19 -17.48
C VAL A 157 14.40 -10.22 -18.64
N ASN A 158 13.60 -10.35 -19.71
CA ASN A 158 13.81 -9.56 -20.92
C ASN A 158 13.22 -8.14 -20.86
N LYS A 159 12.07 -7.96 -20.21
CA LYS A 159 11.34 -6.68 -20.20
C LYS A 159 11.58 -5.86 -18.94
N VAL A 160 11.99 -6.50 -17.84
CA VAL A 160 12.25 -5.83 -16.57
C VAL A 160 13.74 -5.83 -16.25
N LEU A 161 14.33 -7.01 -16.09
CA LEU A 161 15.69 -7.14 -15.54
C LEU A 161 16.76 -6.60 -16.49
N LYS A 162 16.77 -7.04 -17.77
CA LYS A 162 17.76 -6.57 -18.75
C LYS A 162 17.75 -5.04 -18.88
N PRO A 163 16.59 -4.38 -19.12
CA PRO A 163 16.54 -2.92 -19.17
C PRO A 163 16.99 -2.24 -17.89
N PHE A 164 16.59 -2.75 -16.72
CA PHE A 164 17.04 -2.22 -15.42
C PHE A 164 18.57 -2.22 -15.29
N LEU A 165 19.21 -3.33 -15.64
CA LEU A 165 20.67 -3.47 -15.56
C LEU A 165 21.41 -2.58 -16.55
N THR A 166 20.86 -2.41 -17.75
CA THR A 166 21.52 -1.64 -18.82
C THR A 166 21.27 -0.13 -18.73
N GLN A 167 20.10 0.29 -18.25
CA GLN A 167 19.66 1.69 -18.31
C GLN A 167 19.65 2.33 -16.92
N ASP A 168 18.98 1.72 -15.95
CA ASP A 168 18.72 2.38 -14.66
C ASP A 168 19.91 2.24 -13.70
N LEU A 169 20.53 1.05 -13.64
CA LEU A 169 21.61 0.75 -12.71
C LEU A 169 22.84 1.68 -12.85
N PRO A 170 23.32 2.01 -14.07
CA PRO A 170 24.45 2.91 -14.25
C PRO A 170 24.18 4.34 -13.73
N HIS A 171 22.94 4.84 -13.88
CA HIS A 171 22.56 6.18 -13.43
C HIS A 171 22.35 6.26 -11.92
N LEU A 172 21.90 5.17 -11.30
CA LEU A 172 21.71 5.06 -9.85
C LEU A 172 23.00 4.76 -9.08
N ALA A 173 24.12 4.60 -9.79
CA ALA A 173 25.44 4.31 -9.23
C ALA A 173 26.54 5.00 -10.06
N PRO A 174 26.56 6.35 -10.18
CA PRO A 174 27.37 7.06 -11.17
C PRO A 174 28.88 6.87 -11.02
N SER A 175 29.39 6.65 -9.80
CA SER A 175 30.82 6.31 -9.54
C SER A 175 31.23 4.92 -10.06
N HIS A 176 30.28 4.13 -10.58
CA HIS A 176 30.48 2.77 -11.07
C HIS A 176 30.46 2.66 -12.61
N THR A 177 30.50 3.79 -13.31
CA THR A 177 30.57 3.87 -14.79
C THR A 177 31.97 3.64 -15.35
N ALA A 178 33.00 3.58 -14.50
CA ALA A 178 34.34 3.14 -14.89
C ALA A 178 34.30 1.69 -15.42
N LYS A 179 35.03 1.40 -16.51
CA LYS A 179 35.07 0.08 -17.15
C LYS A 179 35.37 -1.05 -16.15
N GLU A 180 36.21 -0.80 -15.16
CA GLU A 180 36.58 -1.74 -14.10
C GLU A 180 35.40 -2.10 -13.21
N THR A 181 34.52 -1.14 -12.92
CA THR A 181 33.38 -1.33 -12.03
C THR A 181 32.21 -2.02 -12.73
N VAL A 182 32.01 -1.78 -14.03
CA VAL A 182 31.08 -2.53 -14.88
C VAL A 182 31.56 -3.99 -15.04
N SER A 183 32.86 -4.19 -15.26
CA SER A 183 33.46 -5.54 -15.27
C SER A 183 33.32 -6.25 -13.92
N PHE A 184 33.50 -5.52 -12.81
CA PHE A 184 33.26 -6.03 -11.45
C PHE A 184 31.79 -6.41 -11.24
N LEU A 185 30.81 -5.60 -11.65
CA LEU A 185 29.38 -5.92 -11.51
C LEU A 185 28.97 -7.14 -12.34
N ASN A 186 29.48 -7.26 -13.57
CA ASN A 186 29.27 -8.42 -14.44
C ASN A 186 29.92 -9.70 -13.88
N LYS A 187 31.12 -9.57 -13.29
CA LYS A 187 31.88 -10.69 -12.72
C LYS A 187 31.37 -11.14 -11.36
N ASN A 188 30.84 -10.23 -10.55
CA ASN A 188 30.47 -10.50 -9.14
C ASN A 188 29.04 -10.98 -8.91
N LYS A 189 28.19 -11.09 -9.94
CA LYS A 189 26.78 -11.52 -9.80
C LYS A 189 26.05 -10.69 -8.74
N ILE A 190 25.38 -9.61 -9.16
CA ILE A 190 24.61 -8.67 -8.33
C ILE A 190 24.09 -9.33 -7.05
N ASN A 191 24.61 -8.88 -5.91
CA ASN A 191 24.24 -9.42 -4.62
C ASN A 191 22.83 -8.94 -4.27
N TYR A 192 21.92 -9.86 -4.00
CA TYR A 192 20.54 -9.58 -3.61
C TYR A 192 20.25 -10.12 -2.22
N ILE A 193 19.18 -9.63 -1.59
CA ILE A 193 18.68 -10.19 -0.33
C ILE A 193 17.89 -11.44 -0.68
N LYS A 194 18.30 -12.60 -0.17
CA LYS A 194 17.64 -13.86 -0.48
C LYS A 194 16.26 -13.94 0.20
N PRO A 195 15.30 -14.71 -0.33
CA PRO A 195 13.99 -14.89 0.30
C PRO A 195 14.06 -15.37 1.77
N GLU A 196 15.09 -16.12 2.13
CA GLU A 196 15.32 -16.60 3.50
C GLU A 196 15.85 -15.50 4.44
N GLU A 197 16.50 -14.47 3.87
CA GLU A 197 17.02 -13.31 4.59
C GLU A 197 15.96 -12.21 4.71
N TRP A 198 14.97 -12.19 3.80
CA TRP A 198 13.88 -11.22 3.81
C TRP A 198 12.78 -11.58 4.81
N MET A 199 12.09 -10.58 5.34
CA MET A 199 11.00 -10.77 6.29
C MET A 199 9.68 -11.08 5.56
N PRO A 200 9.00 -12.20 5.86
CA PRO A 200 7.78 -12.56 5.15
C PRO A 200 6.61 -11.65 5.53
N GLY A 201 5.82 -11.25 4.52
CA GLY A 201 4.66 -10.37 4.73
C GLY A 201 5.05 -9.02 5.32
N SER A 202 6.14 -8.43 4.83
CA SER A 202 6.71 -7.18 5.35
C SER A 202 6.76 -6.04 4.34
N PRO A 203 5.62 -5.61 3.79
CA PRO A 203 5.58 -4.41 2.94
C PRO A 203 5.99 -3.15 3.72
N ASP A 204 5.82 -3.15 5.05
CA ASP A 204 6.28 -2.09 5.95
C ASP A 204 7.82 -1.92 6.00
N ALA A 205 8.57 -2.91 5.52
CA ALA A 205 10.03 -2.86 5.45
C ALA A 205 10.58 -2.56 4.05
N ALA A 206 9.72 -2.53 3.01
CA ALA A 206 10.12 -2.27 1.63
C ALA A 206 9.83 -0.81 1.25
N PRO A 207 10.85 0.03 0.97
CA PRO A 207 10.62 1.44 0.63
C PRO A 207 9.78 1.66 -0.63
N THR A 208 9.80 0.71 -1.57
CA THR A 208 8.89 0.70 -2.72
C THR A 208 7.42 0.63 -2.28
N ASP A 209 7.09 -0.26 -1.35
CA ASP A 209 5.73 -0.46 -0.84
C ASP A 209 5.22 0.71 0.01
N TYR A 210 5.88 0.97 1.14
CA TYR A 210 5.36 1.91 2.14
C TYR A 210 5.51 3.39 1.73
N SER A 211 6.32 3.70 0.71
CA SER A 211 6.56 5.07 0.29
C SER A 211 6.17 5.32 -1.16
N MET A 212 6.86 4.69 -2.12
CA MET A 212 6.69 5.01 -3.54
C MET A 212 5.29 4.64 -4.05
N TRP A 213 4.87 3.40 -3.85
CA TRP A 213 3.56 2.92 -4.29
C TRP A 213 2.42 3.54 -3.50
N GLU A 214 2.60 3.71 -2.19
CA GLU A 214 1.61 4.39 -1.37
C GLU A 214 1.38 5.83 -1.84
N TYR A 215 2.46 6.59 -2.08
CA TYR A 215 2.37 7.97 -2.58
C TYR A 215 1.66 8.04 -3.94
N LEU A 216 2.05 7.21 -4.91
CA LEU A 216 1.43 7.20 -6.23
C LEU A 216 -0.07 6.88 -6.15
N LYS A 217 -0.44 5.84 -5.41
CA LYS A 217 -1.85 5.48 -5.20
C LYS A 217 -2.63 6.58 -4.50
N GLN A 218 -2.01 7.31 -3.56
CA GLN A 218 -2.65 8.45 -2.91
C GLN A 218 -2.89 9.62 -3.87
N GLN A 219 -2.00 9.88 -4.82
CA GLN A 219 -2.22 10.91 -5.84
C GLN A 219 -3.35 10.50 -6.79
N LEU A 220 -3.35 9.26 -7.27
CA LEU A 220 -4.41 8.76 -8.16
C LEU A 220 -5.79 8.80 -7.51
N ASN A 221 -5.89 8.56 -6.19
CA ASN A 221 -7.17 8.66 -5.48
C ASN A 221 -7.74 10.09 -5.41
N LYS A 222 -6.98 11.13 -5.81
CA LYS A 222 -7.47 12.52 -5.85
C LYS A 222 -8.04 12.89 -7.21
N THR A 223 -7.74 12.10 -8.23
CA THR A 223 -8.15 12.31 -9.62
C THR A 223 -9.23 11.32 -9.99
N TYR A 224 -10.23 11.78 -10.73
CA TYR A 224 -11.18 10.87 -11.36
C TYR A 224 -10.54 10.34 -12.63
N ILE A 225 -10.51 9.02 -12.79
CA ILE A 225 -9.88 8.33 -13.92
C ILE A 225 -10.90 7.32 -14.44
N ASP A 226 -11.27 7.43 -15.71
CA ASP A 226 -12.34 6.62 -16.32
C ASP A 226 -11.85 5.57 -17.32
N SER A 227 -10.58 5.66 -17.74
CA SER A 227 -9.98 4.76 -18.71
C SER A 227 -8.59 4.27 -18.28
N LEU A 228 -8.18 3.12 -18.85
CA LEU A 228 -6.86 2.55 -18.56
C LEU A 228 -5.71 3.37 -19.20
N ASP A 229 -6.01 4.13 -20.25
CA ASP A 229 -5.02 4.98 -20.91
C ASP A 229 -4.79 6.29 -20.14
N GLU A 230 -5.78 6.73 -19.36
CA GLU A 230 -5.67 7.88 -18.44
C GLU A 230 -4.97 7.51 -17.12
N LEU A 231 -5.03 6.24 -16.71
CA LEU A 231 -4.40 5.70 -15.49
C LEU A 231 -2.87 5.56 -15.59
#